data_AF-A0A928VXK1-F1
#
_entry.id   AF-A0A928VXK1-F1
#
_cell.length_a   1.000
_cell.length_b   1.000
_cell.length_c   1.000
_cell.angle_alpha   90.00
_cell.angle_beta   90.00
_cell.angle_gamma   90.00
#
_symmetry.space_group_name_H-M   'P 1'
#
loop_
_entity.id
_entity.type
_entity.pdbx_description
1 polymer ?
#
loop_
_entity_poly.entity_id
_entity_poly.type
_entity_poly.pdbx_seq_one_letter_code
_entity_poly.pdbx_strand_id
1 'polypeptide(L)'
;MGVDWVKFKIKSGVDLQELKLWVDRQSQNFPGGMYIEEINDLPIPEEDKEKRKRYHEACDRLIELIEFPDSDESWDNLNRPIMRVYPITYNRILPLEWRKAAYTTIVPLDLPQYLTRWKNYIEEVKLGKYRNYLHQLFLFEDYYNPGSLSWKTALEDFCMWLEYSYEIDNAWTKKEKFLKTREEVVAREIPDLPEIDIPVFEPDSASKPIQPEVREKYDRYMEAITIAQENIRQWNRCVASKCKVRNPGVYNFEYYLQAGLESEWLHEFFDWCDRLIKEGYGLYLDY
;
A
#
# COMPACT_ATOMS: atom_id res chain seq x y z
N MET A 1 15.75 2.82 1.21
CA MET A 1 15.65 3.69 0.00
C MET A 1 14.34 3.37 -0.74
N GLY A 2 13.77 4.30 -1.53
CA GLY A 2 12.50 4.05 -2.24
C GLY A 2 12.70 3.32 -3.57
N VAL A 3 11.68 2.62 -4.05
CA VAL A 3 11.70 1.90 -5.35
C VAL A 3 11.31 2.85 -6.47
N ASP A 4 12.09 2.85 -7.54
CA ASP A 4 11.98 3.77 -8.66
C ASP A 4 11.81 3.05 -10.01
N TRP A 5 11.17 3.75 -10.94
CA TRP A 5 11.22 3.45 -12.36
C TRP A 5 12.13 4.45 -13.07
N VAL A 6 13.13 3.94 -13.77
CA VAL A 6 14.06 4.71 -14.61
C VAL A 6 13.69 4.48 -16.07
N LYS A 7 13.53 5.54 -16.86
CA LYS A 7 13.22 5.37 -18.29
C LYS A 7 14.43 4.77 -19.03
N PHE A 8 14.19 3.83 -19.95
CA PHE A 8 15.26 3.17 -20.71
C PHE A 8 14.84 2.85 -22.15
N LYS A 9 15.83 2.66 -23.05
CA LYS A 9 15.66 2.09 -24.38
C LYS A 9 16.35 0.74 -24.48
N ILE A 10 15.88 -0.10 -25.40
CA ILE A 10 16.52 -1.38 -25.69
C ILE A 10 17.70 -1.10 -26.61
N LYS A 11 18.89 -1.63 -26.27
CA LYS A 11 20.08 -1.50 -27.13
C LYS A 11 19.84 -2.16 -28.49
N SER A 12 20.44 -1.60 -29.53
CA SER A 12 20.33 -2.16 -30.88
C SER A 12 20.85 -3.60 -30.95
N GLY A 13 20.08 -4.50 -31.59
CA GLY A 13 20.44 -5.91 -31.78
C GLY A 13 20.13 -6.84 -30.61
N VAL A 14 19.55 -6.34 -29.51
CA VAL A 14 19.12 -7.18 -28.37
C VAL A 14 17.93 -8.05 -28.74
N ASP A 15 17.98 -9.32 -28.33
CA ASP A 15 16.85 -10.25 -28.43
C ASP A 15 15.77 -9.89 -27.38
N LEU A 16 14.56 -9.61 -27.85
CA LEU A 16 13.42 -9.28 -27.00
C LEU A 16 13.02 -10.44 -26.09
N GLN A 17 13.23 -11.69 -26.50
CA GLN A 17 12.91 -12.84 -25.66
C GLN A 17 13.88 -12.96 -24.48
N GLU A 18 15.16 -12.70 -24.74
CA GLU A 18 16.16 -12.62 -23.68
C GLU A 18 15.84 -11.51 -22.68
N LEU A 19 15.51 -10.31 -23.18
CA LEU A 19 15.13 -9.19 -22.30
C LEU A 19 13.94 -9.56 -21.41
N LYS A 20 12.86 -10.13 -21.99
CA LYS A 20 11.67 -10.55 -21.24
C LYS A 20 11.98 -11.61 -20.19
N LEU A 21 12.83 -12.59 -20.51
CA LEU A 21 13.29 -13.60 -19.54
C LEU A 21 13.94 -12.97 -18.31
N TRP A 22 14.81 -11.97 -18.50
CA TRP A 22 15.49 -11.31 -17.39
C TRP A 22 14.57 -10.37 -16.61
N VAL A 23 13.61 -9.72 -17.28
CA VAL A 23 12.54 -8.96 -16.60
C VAL A 23 11.72 -9.88 -15.71
N ASP A 24 11.30 -11.05 -16.19
CA ASP A 24 10.54 -12.03 -15.41
C ASP A 24 11.35 -12.51 -14.20
N ARG A 25 12.65 -12.80 -14.40
CA ARG A 25 13.56 -13.18 -13.30
C ARG A 25 13.72 -12.07 -12.27
N GLN A 26 13.86 -10.82 -12.71
CA GLN A 26 13.94 -9.66 -11.82
C GLN A 26 12.64 -9.57 -10.98
N SER A 27 11.47 -9.65 -11.60
CA SER A 27 10.18 -9.56 -10.91
C SER A 27 9.96 -10.71 -9.91
N GLN A 28 10.26 -11.96 -10.30
CA GLN A 28 10.11 -13.14 -9.43
C GLN A 28 11.01 -13.09 -8.19
N ASN A 29 12.21 -12.52 -8.34
CA ASN A 29 13.19 -12.41 -7.26
C ASN A 29 13.15 -11.06 -6.55
N PHE A 30 12.25 -10.15 -6.92
CA PHE A 30 12.11 -8.87 -6.25
C PHE A 30 11.88 -9.09 -4.74
N PRO A 31 12.75 -8.53 -3.87
CA PRO A 31 12.67 -8.78 -2.43
C PRO A 31 11.46 -8.12 -1.76
N GLY A 32 10.72 -7.25 -2.47
CA GLY A 32 9.43 -6.72 -2.02
C GLY A 32 9.51 -5.40 -1.26
N GLY A 33 8.48 -4.58 -1.46
CA GLY A 33 8.20 -3.32 -0.77
C GLY A 33 7.16 -3.50 0.35
N MET A 34 7.65 -3.56 1.58
CA MET A 34 7.24 -2.78 2.75
C MET A 34 8.13 -3.25 3.91
N TYR A 35 9.15 -2.44 4.22
CA TYR A 35 9.93 -2.45 5.45
C TYR A 35 10.34 -3.80 6.05
N ILE A 36 11.47 -4.33 5.55
CA ILE A 36 12.45 -5.03 6.40
C ILE A 36 13.73 -4.19 6.45
N GLU A 37 13.60 -2.88 6.67
CA GLU A 37 14.74 -2.01 7.04
C GLU A 37 14.77 -1.77 8.57
N GLU A 38 13.67 -2.02 9.30
CA GLU A 38 13.63 -1.88 10.78
C GLU A 38 14.15 -3.12 11.53
N ILE A 39 14.66 -4.11 10.79
CA ILE A 39 15.29 -5.30 11.35
C ILE A 39 16.75 -5.36 10.90
N ASN A 40 17.51 -4.29 11.15
CA ASN A 40 18.95 -4.29 10.88
C ASN A 40 19.74 -5.24 11.80
N ASP A 41 19.11 -5.78 12.86
CA ASP A 41 19.77 -6.62 13.87
C ASP A 41 19.33 -8.09 13.86
N LEU A 42 18.36 -8.51 13.03
CA LEU A 42 18.07 -9.95 12.86
C LEU A 42 18.76 -10.49 11.61
N PRO A 43 19.31 -11.70 11.68
CA PRO A 43 19.87 -12.35 10.51
C PRO A 43 18.79 -12.53 9.45
N ILE A 44 19.03 -11.96 8.27
CA ILE A 44 18.20 -12.22 7.07
C ILE A 44 18.23 -13.74 6.82
N PRO A 45 17.07 -14.41 6.68
CA PRO A 45 17.01 -15.82 6.32
C PRO A 45 17.85 -16.12 5.07
N GLU A 46 18.54 -17.26 5.02
CA GLU A 46 19.39 -17.62 3.87
C GLU A 46 18.61 -17.66 2.53
N GLU A 47 17.32 -18.03 2.58
CA GLU A 47 16.43 -18.00 1.41
C GLU A 47 16.28 -16.59 0.84
N ASP A 48 16.14 -15.57 1.70
CA ASP A 48 16.02 -14.17 1.30
C ASP A 48 17.34 -13.63 0.74
N LYS A 49 18.49 -14.08 1.27
CA LYS A 49 19.81 -13.72 0.72
C LYS A 49 19.98 -14.24 -0.70
N GLU A 50 19.64 -15.51 -0.91
CA GLU A 50 19.73 -16.15 -2.23
C GLU A 50 18.77 -15.50 -3.23
N LYS A 51 17.55 -15.15 -2.78
CA LYS A 51 16.58 -14.40 -3.60
C LYS A 51 17.14 -13.02 -4.01
N ARG A 52 17.72 -12.25 -3.08
CA ARG A 52 18.35 -10.96 -3.37
C ARG A 52 19.52 -11.09 -4.35
N LYS A 53 20.34 -12.13 -4.20
CA LYS A 53 21.44 -12.42 -5.13
C LYS A 53 20.91 -12.61 -6.56
N ARG A 54 19.89 -13.45 -6.73
CA ARG A 54 19.25 -13.68 -8.05
C ARG A 54 18.61 -12.42 -8.62
N TYR A 55 18.05 -11.56 -7.76
CA TYR A 55 17.55 -10.26 -8.17
C TYR A 55 18.67 -9.37 -8.75
N HIS A 56 19.78 -9.23 -8.03
CA HIS A 56 20.92 -8.43 -8.51
C HIS A 56 21.53 -9.00 -9.80
N GLU A 57 21.68 -10.32 -9.91
CA GLU A 57 22.12 -10.96 -11.15
C GLU A 57 21.20 -10.63 -12.35
N ALA A 58 19.88 -10.59 -12.12
CA ALA A 58 18.92 -10.19 -13.15
C ALA A 58 19.04 -8.69 -13.49
N CYS A 59 19.21 -7.83 -12.50
CA CYS A 59 19.44 -6.39 -12.71
C CYS A 59 20.71 -6.11 -13.51
N ASP A 60 21.84 -6.72 -13.13
CA ASP A 60 23.13 -6.57 -13.82
C ASP A 60 22.98 -6.98 -15.30
N ARG A 61 22.31 -8.11 -15.54
CA ARG A 61 22.08 -8.56 -16.92
C ARG A 61 21.13 -7.66 -17.69
N LEU A 62 20.08 -7.10 -17.07
CA LEU A 62 19.20 -6.13 -17.71
C LEU A 62 19.96 -4.87 -18.12
N ILE A 63 20.83 -4.34 -17.26
CA ILE A 63 21.67 -3.15 -17.53
C ILE A 63 22.55 -3.35 -18.77
N GLU A 64 23.04 -4.57 -19.01
CA GLU A 64 23.79 -4.88 -20.23
C GLU A 64 22.94 -4.82 -21.50
N LEU A 65 21.63 -5.07 -21.42
CA LEU A 65 20.68 -5.14 -22.54
C LEU A 65 19.97 -3.80 -22.84
N ILE A 66 20.02 -2.86 -21.90
CA ILE A 66 19.31 -1.58 -22.00
C ILE A 66 20.29 -0.41 -22.00
N GLU A 67 19.83 0.72 -22.51
CA GLU A 67 20.52 1.99 -22.45
C GLU A 67 19.65 3.02 -21.71
N PHE A 68 20.28 3.77 -20.82
CA PHE A 68 19.65 4.88 -20.13
C PHE A 68 20.00 6.18 -20.87
N PRO A 69 19.09 7.17 -20.91
CA PRO A 69 19.39 8.48 -21.46
C PRO A 69 20.51 9.16 -20.65
N ASP A 70 21.29 10.02 -21.33
CA ASP A 70 22.36 10.76 -20.67
C ASP A 70 21.82 11.64 -19.54
N SER A 71 22.56 11.70 -18.44
CA SER A 71 22.15 12.38 -17.19
C SER A 71 22.03 13.91 -17.27
N ASP A 72 22.32 14.51 -18.43
CA ASP A 72 22.25 15.95 -18.66
C ASP A 72 20.81 16.45 -18.91
N GLU A 73 19.84 15.55 -18.98
CA GLU A 73 18.42 15.93 -19.06
C GLU A 73 17.97 16.63 -17.77
N SER A 74 17.46 17.85 -17.92
CA SER A 74 17.05 18.69 -16.79
C SER A 74 16.01 17.98 -15.92
N TRP A 75 16.12 18.17 -14.60
CA TRP A 75 15.13 17.75 -13.59
C TRP A 75 13.79 18.50 -13.69
N ASP A 76 13.49 19.14 -14.82
CA ASP A 76 12.16 19.70 -15.03
C ASP A 76 11.13 18.56 -14.96
N ASN A 77 10.00 18.82 -14.31
CA ASN A 77 9.00 17.82 -13.92
C ASN A 77 8.54 16.97 -15.11
N LEU A 78 8.63 17.52 -16.32
CA LEU A 78 8.16 16.87 -17.54
C LEU A 78 9.16 15.91 -18.18
N ASN A 79 10.47 16.10 -17.97
CA ASN A 79 11.54 15.29 -18.60
C ASN A 79 12.26 14.36 -17.62
N ARG A 80 11.79 14.28 -16.37
CA ARG A 80 12.41 13.47 -15.32
C ARG A 80 12.81 12.08 -15.83
N PRO A 81 14.08 11.66 -15.62
CA PRO A 81 14.53 10.33 -16.01
C PRO A 81 13.98 9.24 -15.09
N ILE A 82 13.47 9.61 -13.92
CA ILE A 82 13.10 8.72 -12.83
C ILE A 82 11.72 9.12 -12.26
N MET A 83 10.90 8.14 -11.91
CA MET A 83 9.63 8.31 -11.21
C MET A 83 9.50 7.25 -10.10
N ARG A 84 8.95 7.61 -8.93
CA ARG A 84 8.61 6.60 -7.90
C ARG A 84 7.64 5.58 -8.49
N VAL A 85 7.71 4.31 -8.07
CA VAL A 85 6.69 3.30 -8.42
C VAL A 85 5.37 3.53 -7.64
N TYR A 86 5.38 4.43 -6.66
CA TYR A 86 4.27 4.72 -5.74
C TYR A 86 2.95 5.16 -6.39
N PRO A 87 2.93 5.90 -7.52
CA PRO A 87 1.68 6.24 -8.20
C PRO A 87 0.82 5.01 -8.52
N ILE A 88 1.44 3.85 -8.74
CA ILE A 88 0.72 2.59 -8.93
C ILE A 88 0.70 1.78 -7.62
N THR A 89 1.84 1.53 -7.00
CA THR A 89 1.95 0.61 -5.84
C THR A 89 1.25 1.11 -4.57
N TYR A 90 1.12 2.43 -4.38
CA TYR A 90 0.50 3.05 -3.21
C TYR A 90 -0.87 3.68 -3.52
N ASN A 91 -1.34 3.61 -4.77
CA ASN A 91 -2.69 4.06 -5.07
C ASN A 91 -3.71 3.01 -4.59
N ARG A 92 -4.37 3.33 -3.47
CA ARG A 92 -5.18 2.36 -2.72
C ARG A 92 -6.39 1.85 -3.50
N ILE A 93 -6.89 2.58 -4.49
CA ILE A 93 -8.04 2.11 -5.28
C ILE A 93 -7.65 1.11 -6.37
N LEU A 94 -6.36 0.95 -6.69
CA LEU A 94 -5.92 -0.05 -7.66
C LEU A 94 -5.98 -1.47 -7.08
N PRO A 95 -6.21 -2.49 -7.92
CA PRO A 95 -6.18 -3.90 -7.50
C PRO A 95 -4.88 -4.29 -6.79
N LEU A 96 -4.96 -5.07 -5.70
CA LEU A 96 -3.78 -5.50 -4.94
C LEU A 96 -2.78 -6.25 -5.83
N GLU A 97 -3.30 -7.10 -6.71
CA GLU A 97 -2.54 -7.89 -7.67
C GLU A 97 -1.80 -6.99 -8.66
N TRP A 98 -2.41 -5.89 -9.08
CA TRP A 98 -1.79 -4.93 -9.99
C TRP A 98 -0.73 -4.08 -9.29
N ARG A 99 -0.98 -3.70 -8.03
CA ARG A 99 0.02 -3.01 -7.21
C ARG A 99 1.24 -3.89 -7.00
N LYS A 100 1.05 -5.17 -6.68
CA LYS A 100 2.14 -6.14 -6.58
C LYS A 100 2.88 -6.31 -7.90
N ALA A 101 2.15 -6.47 -9.00
CA ALA A 101 2.72 -6.65 -10.33
C ALA A 101 3.49 -5.42 -10.85
N ALA A 102 3.25 -4.23 -10.29
CA ALA A 102 3.96 -3.01 -10.68
C ALA A 102 5.42 -2.99 -10.18
N TYR A 103 5.82 -3.84 -9.25
CA TYR A 103 7.22 -4.06 -8.90
C TYR A 103 7.92 -4.92 -9.96
N THR A 104 8.01 -4.39 -11.18
CA THR A 104 8.68 -5.01 -12.31
C THR A 104 9.24 -3.96 -13.27
N THR A 105 10.27 -4.35 -14.02
CA THR A 105 10.64 -3.65 -15.26
C THR A 105 9.53 -3.85 -16.30
N ILE A 106 9.16 -2.79 -17.02
CA ILE A 106 8.17 -2.80 -18.09
C ILE A 106 8.86 -2.40 -19.39
N VAL A 107 8.95 -3.34 -20.34
CA VAL A 107 9.61 -3.08 -21.63
C VAL A 107 8.80 -2.09 -22.50
N PRO A 108 9.44 -1.32 -23.41
CA PRO A 108 8.77 -0.29 -24.20
C PRO A 108 7.51 -0.76 -24.95
N LEU A 109 7.54 -1.99 -25.49
CA LEU A 109 6.43 -2.55 -26.26
C LEU A 109 5.22 -2.94 -25.40
N ASP A 110 5.44 -3.22 -24.12
CA ASP A 110 4.39 -3.66 -23.19
C ASP A 110 3.81 -2.45 -22.42
N LEU A 111 4.58 -1.37 -22.22
CA LEU A 111 4.16 -0.16 -21.49
C LEU A 111 2.82 0.44 -21.93
N PRO A 112 2.49 0.57 -23.24
CA PRO A 112 1.19 1.06 -23.66
C PRO A 112 0.02 0.24 -23.10
N GLN A 113 0.16 -1.08 -23.05
CA GLN A 113 -0.91 -1.96 -22.58
C GLN A 113 -1.14 -1.80 -21.08
N TYR A 114 -0.07 -1.69 -20.30
CA TYR A 114 -0.15 -1.40 -18.86
C TYR A 114 -0.84 -0.06 -18.61
N LEU A 115 -0.41 0.99 -19.32
CA LEU A 115 -0.96 2.33 -19.16
C LEU A 115 -2.43 2.40 -19.54
N THR A 116 -2.81 1.83 -20.68
CA THR A 116 -4.21 1.74 -21.11
C THR A 116 -5.06 1.01 -20.08
N ARG A 117 -4.59 -0.14 -19.57
CA ARG A 117 -5.30 -0.90 -18.55
C ARG A 117 -5.54 -0.07 -17.28
N TRP A 118 -4.52 0.59 -16.76
CA TRP A 118 -4.64 1.40 -15.54
C TRP A 118 -5.55 2.62 -15.75
N LYS A 119 -5.37 3.37 -16.85
CA LYS A 119 -6.23 4.51 -17.18
C LYS A 119 -7.69 4.10 -17.34
N ASN A 120 -7.95 3.02 -18.08
CA ASN A 120 -9.32 2.52 -18.26
C ASN A 120 -9.95 2.14 -16.94
N TYR A 121 -9.23 1.43 -16.06
CA TYR A 121 -9.73 1.08 -14.74
C TYR A 121 -10.09 2.33 -13.92
N ILE A 122 -9.22 3.35 -13.89
CA ILE A 122 -9.49 4.59 -13.16
C ILE A 122 -10.75 5.29 -13.68
N GLU A 123 -10.90 5.39 -15.01
CA GLU A 123 -12.12 5.95 -15.61
C GLU A 123 -13.37 5.12 -15.28
N GLU A 124 -13.25 3.80 -15.25
CA GLU A 124 -14.34 2.92 -14.84
C GLU A 124 -14.72 3.12 -13.36
N VAL A 125 -13.75 3.29 -12.47
CA VAL A 125 -14.01 3.63 -11.06
C VAL A 125 -14.69 4.99 -10.93
N LYS A 126 -14.30 6.00 -11.72
CA LYS A 126 -14.99 7.31 -11.77
C LYS A 126 -16.45 7.16 -12.20
N LEU A 127 -16.75 6.24 -13.11
CA LEU A 127 -18.11 5.89 -13.53
C LEU A 127 -18.87 5.04 -12.49
N GLY A 128 -18.29 4.78 -11.33
CA GLY A 128 -18.91 4.04 -10.24
C GLY A 128 -18.85 2.52 -10.39
N LYS A 129 -18.01 1.99 -11.28
CA LYS A 129 -17.79 0.54 -11.40
C LYS A 129 -16.96 0.00 -10.23
N TYR A 130 -17.01 -1.32 -10.05
CA TYR A 130 -16.23 -2.07 -9.05
C TYR A 130 -16.52 -1.71 -7.58
N ARG A 131 -17.64 -1.05 -7.27
CA ARG A 131 -17.97 -0.60 -5.90
C ARG A 131 -17.91 -1.72 -4.87
N ASN A 132 -18.38 -2.93 -5.21
CA ASN A 132 -18.29 -4.08 -4.31
C ASN A 132 -16.85 -4.43 -3.94
N TYR A 133 -15.97 -4.56 -4.94
CA TYR A 133 -14.54 -4.83 -4.73
C TYR A 133 -13.86 -3.72 -3.95
N LEU A 134 -14.13 -2.46 -4.30
CA LEU A 134 -13.52 -1.29 -3.65
C LEU A 134 -13.93 -1.17 -2.18
N HIS A 135 -15.16 -1.54 -1.80
CA HIS A 135 -15.56 -1.60 -0.40
C HIS A 135 -14.78 -2.67 0.38
N GLN A 136 -14.64 -3.87 -0.19
CA GLN A 136 -13.82 -4.93 0.42
C GLN A 136 -12.36 -4.48 0.56
N LEU A 137 -11.83 -3.81 -0.47
CA LEU A 137 -10.48 -3.28 -0.46
C LEU A 137 -10.28 -2.17 0.57
N PHE A 138 -11.23 -1.26 0.71
CA PHE A 138 -11.22 -0.24 1.76
C PHE A 138 -11.14 -0.88 3.15
N LEU A 139 -12.01 -1.86 3.43
CA LEU A 139 -12.00 -2.57 4.71
C LEU A 139 -10.67 -3.27 4.96
N PHE A 140 -10.16 -3.97 3.95
CA PHE A 140 -8.89 -4.69 4.04
C PHE A 140 -7.72 -3.74 4.32
N GLU A 141 -7.63 -2.66 3.55
CA GLU A 141 -6.57 -1.66 3.69
C GLU A 141 -6.64 -0.93 5.02
N ASP A 142 -7.83 -0.58 5.52
CA ASP A 142 -7.96 0.13 6.80
C ASP A 142 -7.68 -0.80 8.00
N TYR A 143 -8.07 -2.07 7.87
CA TYR A 143 -7.83 -3.10 8.88
C TYR A 143 -6.36 -3.56 8.95
N TYR A 144 -5.68 -3.68 7.81
CA TYR A 144 -4.31 -4.24 7.71
C TYR A 144 -3.20 -3.23 7.35
N ASN A 145 -3.50 -1.94 7.16
CA ASN A 145 -2.55 -0.96 6.62
C ASN A 145 -1.12 -1.14 7.19
N PRO A 146 -0.13 -1.61 6.42
CA PRO A 146 1.19 -1.87 6.97
C PRO A 146 2.06 -0.60 7.03
N GLY A 147 1.71 0.43 6.24
CA GLY A 147 2.43 1.71 6.18
C GLY A 147 1.93 2.76 7.17
N SER A 148 0.83 2.48 7.88
CA SER A 148 0.31 3.31 8.97
C SER A 148 -0.19 2.44 10.11
N LEU A 149 -0.54 3.00 11.26
CA LEU A 149 -1.07 2.18 12.36
C LEU A 149 -2.49 1.74 12.01
N SER A 150 -2.68 0.44 11.79
CA SER A 150 -4.00 -0.12 11.47
C SER A 150 -4.93 -0.12 12.69
N TRP A 151 -6.24 -0.19 12.46
CA TRP A 151 -7.22 -0.31 13.56
C TRP A 151 -7.06 -1.60 14.34
N LYS A 152 -6.67 -2.70 13.68
CA LYS A 152 -6.37 -3.97 14.36
C LYS A 152 -5.27 -3.78 15.40
N THR A 153 -4.11 -3.26 14.99
CA THR A 153 -2.97 -3.04 15.89
C THR A 153 -3.31 -2.02 16.97
N ALA A 154 -4.05 -0.95 16.64
CA ALA A 154 -4.49 0.03 17.63
C ALA A 154 -5.35 -0.60 18.73
N LEU A 155 -6.27 -1.50 18.37
CA LEU A 155 -7.12 -2.20 19.32
C LEU A 155 -6.36 -3.24 20.13
N GLU A 156 -5.46 -4.01 19.50
CA GLU A 156 -4.59 -4.96 20.19
C GLU A 156 -3.73 -4.25 21.26
N ASP A 157 -3.09 -3.14 20.89
CA ASP A 157 -2.32 -2.31 21.82
C ASP A 157 -3.20 -1.76 22.94
N PHE A 158 -4.42 -1.32 22.61
CA PHE A 158 -5.37 -0.80 23.58
C PHE A 158 -5.80 -1.84 24.60
N CYS A 159 -6.19 -3.04 24.16
CA CYS A 159 -6.54 -4.15 25.03
C CYS A 159 -5.37 -4.54 25.94
N MET A 160 -4.17 -4.67 25.37
CA MET A 160 -2.95 -4.96 26.13
C MET A 160 -2.70 -3.91 27.23
N TRP A 161 -2.77 -2.62 26.90
CA TRP A 161 -2.55 -1.56 27.90
C TRP A 161 -3.66 -1.49 28.95
N LEU A 162 -4.89 -1.79 28.56
CA LEU A 162 -6.03 -1.84 29.47
C LEU A 162 -5.85 -2.98 30.49
N GLU A 163 -5.50 -4.18 30.02
CA GLU A 163 -5.20 -5.35 30.86
C GLU A 163 -4.04 -5.06 31.80
N TYR A 164 -2.90 -4.61 31.24
CA TYR A 164 -1.71 -4.32 32.03
C TYR A 164 -1.94 -3.25 33.09
N SER A 165 -2.90 -2.34 32.88
CA SER A 165 -3.23 -1.31 33.87
C SER A 165 -3.79 -1.86 35.20
N TYR A 166 -4.27 -3.09 35.23
CA TYR A 166 -4.66 -3.77 36.47
C TYR A 166 -3.45 -4.28 37.27
N GLU A 167 -2.32 -4.52 36.61
CA GLU A 167 -1.09 -5.02 37.22
C GLU A 167 -0.17 -3.89 37.72
N ILE A 168 -0.30 -2.69 37.13
CA ILE A 168 0.55 -1.55 37.48
C ILE A 168 0.08 -0.86 38.76
N ASP A 169 0.88 -0.96 39.83
CA ASP A 169 0.67 -0.20 41.07
C ASP A 169 1.58 1.04 41.15
N ASN A 170 1.13 2.20 40.63
CA ASN A 170 1.90 3.45 40.74
C ASN A 170 1.00 4.66 41.05
N ALA A 171 1.61 5.82 41.27
CA ALA A 171 0.89 7.02 41.68
C ALA A 171 -0.18 7.51 40.68
N TRP A 172 0.00 7.28 39.37
CA TRP A 172 -0.99 7.74 38.38
C TRP A 172 -2.15 6.75 38.22
N THR A 173 -1.90 5.44 38.37
CA THR A 173 -2.95 4.40 38.33
C THR A 173 -3.88 4.45 39.54
N LYS A 174 -3.47 5.12 40.63
CA LYS A 174 -4.29 5.38 41.83
C LYS A 174 -5.17 6.62 41.75
N LYS A 175 -5.05 7.43 40.69
CA LYS A 175 -5.85 8.66 40.56
C LYS A 175 -7.31 8.30 40.29
N GLU A 176 -8.23 8.89 41.05
CA GLU A 176 -9.69 8.69 40.90
C GLU A 176 -10.15 8.86 39.44
N LYS A 177 -9.66 9.90 38.76
CA LYS A 177 -9.97 10.15 37.35
C LYS A 177 -9.58 8.98 36.45
N PHE A 178 -8.42 8.36 36.67
CA PHE A 178 -7.98 7.22 35.88
C PHE A 178 -8.81 5.97 36.19
N LEU A 179 -9.04 5.68 37.47
CA LEU A 179 -9.86 4.54 37.90
C LEU A 179 -11.26 4.61 37.29
N LYS A 180 -11.89 5.78 37.35
CA LYS A 180 -13.20 6.04 36.73
C LYS A 180 -13.17 5.84 35.22
N THR A 181 -12.20 6.42 34.52
CA THR A 181 -12.09 6.24 33.05
C THR A 181 -11.86 4.78 32.68
N ARG A 182 -11.07 4.02 33.44
CA ARG A 182 -10.86 2.59 33.20
C ARG A 182 -12.18 1.81 33.35
N GLU A 183 -12.94 2.07 34.42
CA GLU A 183 -14.26 1.46 34.61
C GLU A 183 -15.24 1.83 33.49
N GLU A 184 -15.29 3.11 33.09
CA GLU A 184 -16.13 3.58 31.98
C GLU A 184 -15.76 2.93 30.65
N VAL A 185 -14.46 2.79 30.36
CA VAL A 185 -13.95 2.13 29.15
C VAL A 185 -14.29 0.64 29.15
N VAL A 186 -14.12 -0.07 30.28
CA VAL A 186 -14.44 -1.50 30.38
C VAL A 186 -15.95 -1.73 30.29
N ALA A 187 -16.76 -0.83 30.85
CA ALA A 187 -18.21 -0.91 30.77
C ALA A 187 -18.74 -0.62 29.35
N ARG A 188 -18.00 0.16 28.55
CA ARG A 188 -18.24 0.34 27.12
C ARG A 188 -17.54 -0.79 26.37
N GLU A 189 -18.26 -1.89 26.18
CA GLU A 189 -17.84 -3.04 25.37
C GLU A 189 -16.75 -2.69 24.34
N ILE A 190 -15.59 -3.34 24.47
CA ILE A 190 -14.52 -3.18 23.50
C ILE A 190 -14.99 -3.86 22.23
N PRO A 191 -15.14 -3.12 21.12
CA PRO A 191 -15.78 -3.68 19.95
C PRO A 191 -14.87 -4.70 19.27
N ASP A 192 -15.41 -5.87 18.97
CA ASP A 192 -14.76 -6.84 18.10
C ASP A 192 -14.81 -6.35 16.64
N LEU A 193 -13.66 -6.23 16.01
CA LEU A 193 -13.62 -5.95 14.58
C LEU A 193 -14.02 -7.21 13.79
N PRO A 194 -14.86 -7.09 12.75
CA PRO A 194 -15.16 -8.21 11.88
C PRO A 194 -13.88 -8.71 11.18
N GLU A 195 -13.83 -10.02 10.91
CA GLU A 195 -12.76 -10.60 10.09
C GLU A 195 -12.85 -10.08 8.65
N ILE A 196 -11.71 -9.62 8.14
CA ILE A 196 -11.58 -9.05 6.81
C ILE A 196 -10.72 -9.97 5.95
N ASP A 197 -11.31 -10.46 4.86
CA ASP A 197 -10.65 -11.30 3.86
C ASP A 197 -9.79 -10.45 2.93
N ILE A 198 -8.79 -11.09 2.30
CA ILE A 198 -8.02 -10.46 1.22
C ILE A 198 -8.96 -10.32 0.01
N PRO A 199 -9.22 -9.10 -0.48
CA PRO A 199 -10.10 -8.88 -1.62
C PRO A 199 -9.44 -9.42 -2.89
N VAL A 200 -10.22 -10.09 -3.73
CA VAL A 200 -9.78 -10.62 -5.02
C VAL A 200 -10.39 -9.78 -6.13
N PHE A 201 -9.55 -9.29 -7.04
CA PHE A 201 -10.04 -8.50 -8.16
C PHE A 201 -10.57 -9.36 -9.30
N GLU A 202 -11.84 -9.16 -9.64
CA GLU A 202 -12.51 -9.80 -10.79
C GLU A 202 -12.85 -8.74 -11.86
N PRO A 203 -12.20 -8.72 -13.04
CA PRO A 203 -12.51 -7.74 -14.08
C PRO A 203 -13.98 -7.73 -14.50
N ASP A 204 -14.64 -8.89 -14.52
CA ASP A 204 -16.05 -9.03 -14.91
C ASP A 204 -17.02 -8.54 -13.81
N SER A 205 -16.52 -8.10 -12.65
CA SER A 205 -17.34 -7.59 -11.56
C SER A 205 -17.69 -6.10 -11.67
N ALA A 206 -17.33 -5.44 -12.78
CA ALA A 206 -17.46 -3.99 -12.97
C ALA A 206 -18.83 -3.43 -12.59
N SER A 207 -19.91 -4.12 -12.96
CA SER A 207 -21.29 -3.65 -12.74
C SER A 207 -22.00 -4.37 -11.59
N LYS A 208 -21.30 -5.20 -10.80
CA LYS A 208 -21.92 -5.90 -9.67
C LYS A 208 -22.31 -4.85 -8.60
N PRO A 209 -23.57 -4.85 -8.11
CA PRO A 209 -23.93 -4.02 -6.97
C PRO A 209 -23.12 -4.44 -5.74
N ILE A 210 -23.05 -3.55 -4.74
CA ILE A 210 -22.48 -3.92 -3.44
C ILE A 210 -23.33 -5.05 -2.86
N GLN A 211 -22.69 -6.16 -2.54
CA GLN A 211 -23.35 -7.30 -1.93
C GLN A 211 -23.83 -6.94 -0.52
N PRO A 212 -25.04 -7.37 -0.10
CA PRO A 212 -25.56 -7.09 1.23
C PRO A 212 -24.58 -7.43 2.36
N GLU A 213 -23.85 -8.55 2.23
CA GLU A 213 -22.87 -9.02 3.21
C GLU A 213 -21.67 -8.06 3.34
N VAL A 214 -21.21 -7.50 2.22
CA VAL A 214 -20.13 -6.50 2.21
C VAL A 214 -20.62 -5.21 2.86
N ARG A 215 -21.86 -4.82 2.58
CA ARG A 215 -22.46 -3.62 3.17
C ARG A 215 -22.62 -3.75 4.69
N GLU A 216 -23.17 -4.88 5.15
CA GLU A 216 -23.31 -5.17 6.57
C GLU A 216 -21.95 -5.21 7.27
N LYS A 217 -20.95 -5.88 6.67
CA LYS A 217 -19.58 -5.91 7.19
C LYS A 217 -18.99 -4.51 7.31
N TYR A 218 -19.21 -3.64 6.32
CA TYR A 218 -18.79 -2.24 6.35
C TYR A 218 -19.47 -1.47 7.47
N ASP A 219 -20.80 -1.54 7.58
CA ASP A 219 -21.55 -0.79 8.60
C ASP A 219 -21.13 -1.22 10.02
N ARG A 220 -20.97 -2.53 10.26
CA ARG A 220 -20.45 -3.07 11.54
C ARG A 220 -19.02 -2.62 11.83
N TYR A 221 -18.14 -2.65 10.82
CA TYR A 221 -16.76 -2.21 10.98
C TYR A 221 -16.68 -0.71 11.33
N MET A 222 -17.46 0.13 10.63
CA MET A 222 -17.48 1.57 10.88
C MET A 222 -18.02 1.92 12.27
N GLU A 223 -19.05 1.20 12.74
CA GLU A 223 -19.55 1.32 14.10
C GLU A 223 -18.47 0.94 15.13
N ALA A 224 -17.83 -0.21 14.93
CA ALA A 224 -16.77 -0.72 15.80
C ALA A 224 -15.60 0.27 15.91
N ILE A 225 -15.04 0.77 14.79
CA ILE A 225 -13.92 1.71 14.86
C ILE A 225 -14.31 3.07 15.45
N THR A 226 -15.58 3.47 15.34
CA THR A 226 -16.08 4.70 15.96
C THR A 226 -16.11 4.57 17.49
N ILE A 227 -16.60 3.44 18.00
CA ILE A 227 -16.57 3.11 19.43
C ILE A 227 -15.13 3.01 19.93
N ALA A 228 -14.28 2.26 19.21
CA ALA A 228 -12.86 2.11 19.51
C ALA A 228 -12.13 3.46 19.59
N GLN A 229 -12.37 4.34 18.62
CA GLN A 229 -11.78 5.67 18.58
C GLN A 229 -12.10 6.48 19.83
N GLU A 230 -13.37 6.47 20.27
CA GLU A 230 -13.77 7.20 21.46
C GLU A 230 -13.13 6.61 22.73
N ASN A 231 -13.13 5.28 22.85
CA ASN A 231 -12.49 4.59 23.98
C ASN A 231 -10.98 4.91 24.06
N ILE A 232 -10.26 4.86 22.93
CA ILE A 232 -8.83 5.22 22.84
C ILE A 232 -8.62 6.70 23.19
N ARG A 233 -9.48 7.62 22.72
CA ARG A 233 -9.37 9.05 23.07
C ARG A 233 -9.54 9.29 24.56
N GLN A 234 -10.52 8.64 25.19
CA GLN A 234 -10.78 8.77 26.62
C GLN A 234 -9.61 8.23 27.43
N TRP A 235 -9.12 7.05 27.09
CA TRP A 235 -7.93 6.44 27.67
C TRP A 235 -6.70 7.36 27.61
N ASN A 236 -6.36 7.84 26.40
CA ASN A 236 -5.18 8.66 26.16
C ASN A 236 -5.16 10.00 26.91
N ARG A 237 -6.32 10.49 27.38
CA ARG A 237 -6.41 11.71 28.19
C ARG A 237 -6.05 11.50 29.66
N CYS A 238 -6.07 10.25 30.14
CA CYS A 238 -5.94 9.92 31.56
C CYS A 238 -4.68 9.11 31.89
N VAL A 239 -4.02 8.52 30.89
CA VAL A 239 -2.82 7.69 31.10
C VAL A 239 -1.50 8.44 30.91
N ALA A 240 -0.42 7.85 31.44
CA ALA A 240 0.94 8.31 31.19
C ALA A 240 1.32 8.19 29.71
N SER A 241 2.25 9.04 29.23
CA SER A 241 2.61 9.11 27.81
C SER A 241 3.03 7.77 27.19
N LYS A 242 3.71 6.92 27.96
CA LYS A 242 4.17 5.60 27.50
C LYS A 242 3.05 4.56 27.33
N CYS A 243 1.89 4.80 27.92
CA CYS A 243 0.71 3.92 27.85
C CYS A 243 -0.33 4.46 26.85
N LYS A 244 0.00 5.55 26.14
CA LYS A 244 -0.88 6.11 25.12
C LYS A 244 -0.85 5.21 23.90
N VAL A 245 -2.03 4.90 23.41
CA VAL A 245 -2.23 4.14 22.19
C VAL A 245 -2.35 5.12 21.05
N ARG A 246 -1.71 4.86 19.91
CA ARG A 246 -1.88 5.73 18.75
C ARG A 246 -3.32 5.60 18.24
N ASN A 247 -3.92 6.72 17.85
CA ASN A 247 -5.32 6.79 17.45
C ASN A 247 -5.41 6.95 15.92
N PRO A 248 -5.75 5.89 15.16
CA PRO A 248 -5.96 6.01 13.73
C PRO A 248 -7.09 6.99 13.41
N GLY A 249 -7.00 7.62 12.23
CA GLY A 249 -8.10 8.43 11.72
C GLY A 249 -9.28 7.53 11.33
N VAL A 250 -10.50 8.02 11.53
CA VAL A 250 -11.69 7.40 10.92
C VAL A 250 -11.98 8.20 9.65
N TYR A 251 -11.93 7.52 8.51
CA TYR A 251 -12.33 8.08 7.23
C TYR A 251 -13.32 7.14 6.56
N ASN A 252 -14.26 7.69 5.81
CA ASN A 252 -15.29 6.90 5.15
C ASN A 252 -14.83 6.44 3.76
N PHE A 253 -15.63 5.55 3.18
CA PHE A 253 -15.35 4.99 1.86
C PHE A 253 -15.25 6.05 0.75
N GLU A 254 -16.07 7.11 0.77
CA GLU A 254 -16.03 8.13 -0.28
C GLU A 254 -14.75 8.96 -0.22
N TYR A 255 -14.25 9.30 0.97
CA TYR A 255 -12.95 9.95 1.13
C TYR A 255 -11.82 9.06 0.60
N TYR A 256 -11.87 7.75 0.91
CA TYR A 256 -10.90 6.78 0.41
C TYR A 256 -10.88 6.72 -1.12
N LEU A 257 -12.05 6.69 -1.76
CA LEU A 257 -12.15 6.71 -3.22
C LEU A 257 -11.62 8.03 -3.80
N GLN A 258 -12.04 9.16 -3.23
CA GLN A 258 -11.63 10.48 -3.70
C GLN A 258 -10.12 10.63 -3.64
N ALA A 259 -9.48 10.26 -2.52
CA ALA A 259 -8.03 10.32 -2.37
C ALA A 259 -7.27 9.50 -3.41
N GLY A 260 -7.81 8.34 -3.83
CA GLY A 260 -7.23 7.52 -4.89
C GLY A 260 -7.42 8.11 -6.29
N LEU A 261 -8.61 8.66 -6.58
CA LEU A 261 -8.97 9.24 -7.88
C LEU A 261 -8.31 10.60 -8.15
N GLU A 262 -8.16 11.41 -7.12
CA GLU A 262 -7.61 12.77 -7.18
C GLU A 262 -6.11 12.81 -6.87
N SER A 263 -5.43 11.65 -6.90
CA SER A 263 -3.99 11.56 -6.69
C SER A 263 -3.22 12.31 -7.78
N GLU A 264 -2.67 13.48 -7.46
CA GLU A 264 -1.85 14.28 -8.38
C GLU A 264 -0.67 13.46 -8.93
N TRP A 265 -0.06 12.62 -8.09
CA TRP A 265 1.05 11.74 -8.46
C TRP A 265 0.65 10.70 -9.52
N LEU A 266 -0.58 10.19 -9.47
CA LEU A 266 -1.09 9.25 -10.48
C LEU A 266 -1.26 9.95 -11.84
N HIS A 267 -1.80 11.18 -11.84
CA HIS A 267 -1.98 11.95 -13.08
C HIS A 267 -0.64 12.35 -13.70
N GLU A 268 0.30 12.83 -12.87
CA GLU A 268 1.68 13.14 -13.30
C GLU A 268 2.37 11.90 -13.90
N PHE A 269 2.20 10.73 -13.28
CA PHE A 269 2.72 9.46 -13.78
C PHE A 269 2.13 9.09 -15.15
N PHE A 270 0.82 9.24 -15.33
CA PHE A 270 0.16 8.96 -16.60
C PHE A 270 0.65 9.86 -17.73
N ASP A 271 0.82 11.15 -17.45
CA ASP A 271 1.37 12.11 -18.43
C ASP A 271 2.82 11.80 -18.77
N TRP A 272 3.62 11.39 -17.78
CA TRP A 272 4.99 10.96 -17.97
C TRP A 272 5.07 9.72 -18.87
N CYS A 273 4.31 8.67 -18.57
CA CYS A 273 4.30 7.45 -19.40
C CYS A 273 3.81 7.68 -20.84
N ASP A 274 2.83 8.56 -21.05
CA ASP A 274 2.37 8.90 -22.42
C ASP A 274 3.51 9.47 -23.28
N ARG A 275 4.42 10.26 -22.69
CA ARG A 275 5.59 10.79 -23.40
C ARG A 275 6.60 9.69 -23.69
N LEU A 276 6.92 8.88 -22.68
CA LEU A 276 7.82 7.74 -22.82
C LEU A 276 7.39 6.78 -23.93
N ILE A 277 6.09 6.49 -24.03
CA ILE A 277 5.53 5.65 -25.10
C ILE A 277 5.79 6.27 -26.48
N LYS A 278 5.58 7.59 -26.65
CA LYS A 278 5.82 8.28 -27.93
C LYS A 278 7.29 8.25 -28.34
N GLU A 279 8.18 8.24 -27.36
CA GLU A 279 9.63 8.26 -27.56
C GLU A 279 10.26 6.86 -27.58
N GLY A 280 9.47 5.81 -27.37
CA GLY A 280 9.91 4.41 -27.42
C GLY A 280 10.66 3.94 -26.17
N TYR A 281 10.42 4.54 -25.01
CA TYR A 281 11.01 4.15 -23.73
C TYR A 281 10.16 3.10 -22.98
N GLY A 282 10.84 2.30 -22.17
CA GLY A 282 10.28 1.45 -21.11
C GLY A 282 10.62 1.99 -19.72
N LEU A 283 10.24 1.23 -18.69
CA LEU A 283 10.45 1.55 -17.27
C LEU A 283 11.30 0.46 -16.61
N TYR A 284 12.54 0.75 -16.25
CA TYR A 284 13.42 -0.15 -15.52
C TYR A 284 13.18 -0.01 -14.02
N LEU A 285 12.94 -1.12 -13.33
CA LEU A 285 12.75 -1.12 -11.88
C LEU A 285 14.11 -1.06 -11.17
N ASP A 286 14.34 0.02 -10.44
CA ASP A 286 15.52 0.26 -9.62
C ASP A 286 15.16 0.24 -8.12
N TYR A 287 15.91 -0.53 -7.32
CA TYR A 287 15.64 -0.78 -5.90
C TYR A 287 16.91 -0.83 -5.06
#